data_AF-G8SDG5-F1
#
_entry.id   AF-G8SDG5-F1
#
_cell.length_a   1.000
_cell.length_b   1.000
_cell.length_c   1.000
_cell.angle_alpha   90.00
_cell.angle_beta   90.00
_cell.angle_gamma   90.00
#
_symmetry.space_group_name_H-M   'P 1'
#
loop_
_entity.id
_entity.type
_entity.pdbx_description
1 polymer ?
#
loop_
_entity_poly.entity_id
_entity_poly.type
_entity_poly.pdbx_seq_one_letter_code
_entity_poly.pdbx_strand_id
1 'polypeptide(L)'
;MVSLSVRNVGDRAQMFSGSNQKALDSAGTEFQNDGAAEMDADDHADTFLNDINPGNRVSAKVVFDVPRSTTLTRIEWHDSARSRGVKVAPR
;
A
#
# COMPACT_ATOMS: atom_id res chain seq x y z
N MET A 1 -0.44 7.09 7.69
CA MET A 1 -1.31 5.94 7.33
C MET A 1 -2.28 6.36 6.24
N VAL A 2 -2.56 5.48 5.28
CA VAL A 2 -3.49 5.69 4.18
C VAL A 2 -4.45 4.51 4.10
N SER A 3 -5.75 4.79 4.06
CA SER A 3 -6.79 3.76 3.92
C SER A 3 -7.18 3.56 2.46
N LEU A 4 -7.34 2.29 2.05
CA LEU A 4 -7.60 1.89 0.67
C LEU A 4 -8.71 0.85 0.60
N SER A 5 -9.41 0.82 -0.54
CA SER A 5 -10.21 -0.35 -0.95
C SER A 5 -9.54 -0.98 -2.17
N VAL A 6 -9.08 -2.22 -2.02
CA VAL A 6 -8.36 -2.95 -3.07
C VAL A 6 -9.33 -3.99 -3.66
N ARG A 7 -9.44 -4.02 -5.00
CA ARG A 7 -10.23 -5.03 -5.72
C ARG A 7 -9.33 -5.82 -6.64
N ASN A 8 -9.42 -7.15 -6.60
CA ASN A 8 -8.82 -7.97 -7.64
C ASN A 8 -9.70 -7.96 -8.90
N VAL A 9 -9.16 -7.43 -10.00
CA VAL A 9 -9.81 -7.36 -11.32
C VAL A 9 -9.25 -8.37 -12.33
N GLY A 10 -8.31 -9.22 -11.90
CA GLY A 10 -7.75 -10.31 -12.69
C GLY A 10 -8.59 -11.58 -12.63
N ASP A 11 -8.02 -12.67 -13.16
CA ASP A 11 -8.65 -14.00 -13.27
C ASP A 11 -8.07 -15.04 -12.29
N ARG A 12 -7.11 -14.65 -11.45
CA ARG A 12 -6.48 -15.49 -10.43
C ARG A 12 -6.40 -14.78 -9.08
N ALA A 13 -6.33 -15.56 -8.02
CA ALA A 13 -6.10 -15.03 -6.69
C ALA A 13 -4.74 -14.34 -6.61
N GLN A 14 -4.67 -13.19 -5.93
CA GLN A 14 -3.45 -12.40 -5.81
C GLN A 14 -3.40 -11.65 -4.48
N MET A 15 -2.25 -11.77 -3.81
CA MET A 15 -1.95 -11.02 -2.60
C MET A 15 -1.69 -9.54 -2.91
N PHE A 16 -2.28 -8.67 -2.09
CA PHE A 16 -1.87 -7.27 -1.99
C PHE A 16 -0.86 -7.14 -0.85
N SER A 17 0.31 -6.55 -1.13
CA SER A 17 1.34 -6.34 -0.11
C SER A 17 1.68 -4.86 0.04
N GLY A 18 1.66 -4.38 1.29
CA GLY A 18 2.14 -3.04 1.65
C GLY A 18 3.60 -2.80 1.27
N SER A 19 4.41 -3.87 1.25
CA SER A 19 5.83 -3.84 0.85
C SER A 19 6.09 -3.38 -0.58
N ASN A 20 5.07 -3.43 -1.44
CA ASN A 20 5.21 -2.95 -2.82
C ASN A 20 4.91 -1.45 -2.95
N GLN A 21 4.44 -0.80 -1.88
CA GLN A 21 3.94 0.57 -1.92
C GLN A 21 5.03 1.54 -1.47
N LYS A 22 5.10 2.71 -2.11
CA LYS A 22 6.13 3.72 -1.81
C LYS A 22 5.51 5.08 -1.62
N ALA A 23 6.05 5.87 -0.71
CA ALA A 23 5.72 7.28 -0.60
C ALA A 23 6.95 8.15 -0.91
N LEU A 24 6.72 9.34 -1.47
CA LEU A 24 7.79 10.27 -1.82
C LEU A 24 7.49 11.69 -1.37
N ASP A 25 8.52 12.40 -0.94
CA ASP A 25 8.47 13.85 -0.68
C ASP A 25 8.66 14.69 -1.97
N SER A 26 8.75 16.01 -1.84
CA SER A 26 8.96 16.94 -2.96
C SER A 26 10.36 16.86 -3.58
N ALA A 27 11.35 16.36 -2.85
CA ALA A 27 12.71 16.15 -3.33
C ALA A 27 12.89 14.81 -4.06
N GLY A 28 11.89 13.93 -3.97
CA GLY A 28 11.93 12.58 -4.55
C GLY A 28 12.56 11.54 -3.61
N THR A 29 12.72 11.84 -2.33
CA THR A 29 13.13 10.86 -1.32
C THR A 29 12.07 9.78 -1.22
N GLU A 30 12.46 8.51 -1.37
CA GLU A 30 11.54 7.37 -1.23
C GLU A 30 11.46 6.91 0.23
N PHE A 31 10.24 6.67 0.69
CA PHE A 31 9.91 6.07 1.98
C PHE A 31 9.16 4.77 1.71
N GLN A 32 9.68 3.67 2.28
CA GLN A 32 9.01 2.37 2.23
C GLN A 32 7.92 2.31 3.31
N ASN A 33 7.02 1.35 3.18
CA ASN A 33 6.09 1.04 4.25
C ASN A 33 6.82 0.44 5.46
N ASP A 34 6.22 0.56 6.64
CA ASP A 34 6.62 -0.19 7.83
C ASP A 34 5.67 -1.38 8.01
N GLY A 35 6.11 -2.56 7.56
CA GLY A 35 5.30 -3.77 7.62
C GLY A 35 4.94 -4.22 9.05
N ALA A 36 5.74 -3.88 10.06
CA ALA A 36 5.41 -4.20 11.45
C ALA A 36 4.29 -3.28 11.96
N ALA A 37 4.40 -1.98 11.68
CA ALA A 37 3.35 -1.02 12.01
C ALA A 37 2.03 -1.25 11.24
N GLU A 38 2.11 -1.82 10.02
CA GLU A 38 0.91 -2.22 9.26
C GLU A 38 0.16 -3.37 9.91
N MET A 39 0.88 -4.39 10.42
CA MET A 39 0.25 -5.49 11.16
C MET A 39 -0.45 -5.01 12.44
N ASP A 40 0.13 -4.03 13.12
CA ASP A 40 -0.46 -3.44 14.34
C ASP A 40 -1.64 -2.49 14.02
N ALA A 41 -1.65 -1.84 12.86
CA ALA A 41 -2.69 -0.89 12.46
C ALA A 41 -3.91 -1.57 11.80
N ASP A 42 -3.75 -2.79 11.30
CA ASP A 42 -4.82 -3.54 10.67
C ASP A 42 -5.52 -4.47 11.69
N ASP A 43 -6.64 -4.01 12.24
CA ASP A 43 -7.50 -4.80 13.15
C ASP A 43 -7.99 -6.11 12.49
N HIS A 44 -7.87 -6.22 11.16
CA HIS A 44 -8.11 -7.41 10.36
C HIS A 44 -6.87 -7.72 9.51
N ALA A 45 -5.82 -8.25 10.13
CA ALA A 45 -4.57 -8.71 9.49
C ALA A 45 -4.73 -9.66 8.28
N ASP A 46 -5.96 -10.11 8.00
CA ASP A 46 -6.34 -10.87 6.81
C ASP A 46 -6.03 -10.15 5.48
N THR A 47 -5.91 -8.82 5.47
CA THR A 47 -5.74 -8.03 4.25
C THR A 47 -4.36 -8.15 3.60
N PHE A 48 -3.32 -8.39 4.41
CA PHE A 48 -1.92 -8.31 3.97
C PHE A 48 -1.28 -9.68 3.69
N LEU A 49 -1.87 -10.76 4.21
CA LEU A 49 -1.29 -12.10 4.15
C LEU A 49 -2.12 -13.11 3.35
N ASN A 50 -3.31 -12.73 2.89
CA ASN A 50 -4.18 -13.61 2.10
C ASN A 50 -4.32 -13.14 0.66
N ASP A 51 -4.46 -14.11 -0.24
CA ASP A 51 -4.80 -13.82 -1.63
C ASP A 51 -6.23 -13.29 -1.74
N ILE A 52 -6.41 -12.22 -2.53
CA ILE A 52 -7.72 -11.70 -2.89
C ILE A 52 -8.21 -12.50 -4.09
N ASN A 53 -9.32 -13.24 -3.96
CA ASN A 53 -9.93 -13.94 -5.09
C ASN A 53 -10.43 -12.97 -6.18
N PRO A 54 -10.49 -13.38 -7.45
CA PRO A 54 -11.04 -12.59 -8.55
C PRO A 54 -12.41 -11.98 -8.22
N GLY A 55 -12.55 -10.68 -8.44
CA GLY A 55 -13.80 -9.94 -8.21
C GLY A 55 -14.00 -9.46 -6.77
N ASN A 56 -13.33 -10.05 -5.78
CA ASN A 56 -13.44 -9.67 -4.37
C ASN A 56 -12.75 -8.35 -4.06
N ARG A 57 -13.11 -7.78 -2.90
CA ARG A 57 -12.55 -6.55 -2.36
C ARG A 57 -12.10 -6.74 -0.93
N VAL A 58 -11.06 -5.99 -0.55
CA VAL A 58 -10.57 -5.90 0.81
C VAL A 58 -10.29 -4.43 1.15
N SER A 59 -10.27 -4.12 2.45
CA SER A 59 -9.92 -2.79 2.96
C SER A 59 -8.53 -2.86 3.57
N ALA A 60 -7.59 -2.03 3.11
CA ALA A 60 -6.20 -2.04 3.57
C ALA A 60 -5.83 -0.70 4.23
N LYS A 61 -4.91 -0.75 5.20
CA LYS A 61 -4.27 0.43 5.79
C LYS A 61 -2.76 0.34 5.57
N VAL A 62 -2.20 1.23 4.77
CA VAL A 62 -0.75 1.29 4.49
C VAL A 62 -0.10 2.35 5.35
N VAL A 63 0.98 2.00 6.04
CA VAL A 63 1.67 2.87 6.99
C VAL A 63 3.07 3.15 6.45
N PHE A 64 3.34 4.43 6.18
CA PHE A 64 4.66 4.91 5.81
C PHE A 64 5.33 5.51 7.04
N ASP A 65 6.51 5.02 7.39
CA ASP A 65 7.35 5.64 8.40
C ASP A 65 8.12 6.81 7.78
N VAL A 66 7.86 8.01 8.28
CA VAL A 66 8.46 9.26 7.77
C VAL A 66 8.86 10.16 8.93
N PRO A 67 10.00 10.89 8.82
CA PRO A 67 10.33 11.93 9.78
C PRO A 67 9.19 12.93 9.94
N ARG A 68 8.95 13.43 11.15
CA ARG A 68 7.83 14.36 11.47
C ARG A 68 7.77 15.62 10.60
N SER A 69 8.90 16.10 10.08
CA SER A 69 8.98 17.27 9.19
C SER A 69 8.73 16.94 7.71
N THR A 70 8.49 15.67 7.37
CA THR A 70 8.33 15.21 5.99
C THR A 70 6.90 15.44 5.54
N THR A 71 6.74 16.14 4.42
CA THR A 71 5.47 16.22 3.70
C THR A 71 5.55 15.32 2.48
N LEU A 72 4.75 14.25 2.47
CA LEU A 72 4.61 13.38 1.32
C LEU A 72 3.84 14.11 0.22
N THR A 73 4.33 14.04 -1.01
CA THR A 73 3.70 14.66 -2.20
C THR A 73 3.20 13.64 -3.19
N ARG A 74 3.66 12.38 -3.08
CA ARG A 74 3.30 11.30 -3.98
C ARG A 74 3.28 9.97 -3.25
N ILE A 75 2.35 9.12 -3.62
CA ILE A 75 2.33 7.70 -3.28
C ILE A 75 2.29 6.90 -4.59
N GLU A 76 3.14 5.88 -4.68
CA GLU A 76 3.20 4.94 -5.79
C GLU A 76 2.56 3.62 -5.36
N TRP A 77 1.49 3.24 -6.06
CA TRP A 77 0.72 2.03 -5.80
C TRP A 77 1.04 0.95 -6.81
N HIS A 78 1.34 -0.25 -6.34
CA HIS A 78 1.77 -1.39 -7.14
C HIS A 78 0.92 -2.63 -6.82
N ASP A 79 0.47 -3.34 -7.86
CA ASP A 79 -0.21 -4.63 -7.71
C ASP A 79 0.77 -5.77 -7.38
N SER A 80 2.04 -5.60 -7.70
CA SER A 80 3.13 -6.56 -7.54
C SER A 80 4.50 -5.87 -7.57
N ALA A 81 5.53 -6.52 -7.04
CA ALA A 81 6.90 -6.01 -6.96
C ALA A 81 7.52 -5.59 -8.31
N ARG A 82 6.97 -6.07 -9.43
CA ARG A 82 7.46 -5.79 -10.79
C ARG A 82 6.52 -4.89 -11.62
N SER A 83 5.39 -4.49 -11.05
CA SER A 83 4.43 -3.65 -11.74
C SER A 83 4.96 -2.24 -11.93
N ARG A 84 4.49 -1.55 -12.99
CA ARG A 84 4.82 -0.13 -13.22
C ARG A 84 4.16 0.79 -12.19
N GLY A 85 3.08 0.32 -11.57
CA GLY A 85 2.32 1.06 -10.57
C GLY A 85 1.60 2.31 -11.09
N VAL A 86 0.99 3.05 -10.18
CA VAL A 86 0.32 4.33 -10.42
C VAL A 86 0.70 5.36 -9.37
N LYS A 87 0.80 6.64 -9.77
CA LYS A 87 1.24 7.74 -8.90
C LYS A 87 0.04 8.59 -8.50
N VAL A 88 -0.17 8.78 -7.21
CA VAL A 88 -1.30 9.53 -6.65
C VAL A 88 -0.80 10.56 -5.65
N ALA A 89 -1.38 11.75 -5.65
CA ALA A 89 -1.10 12.74 -4.61
C ALA A 89 -1.86 12.35 -3.32
N PRO A 90 -1.19 12.32 -2.15
CA PRO A 90 -1.87 12.10 -0.88
C PRO A 90 -2.89 13.22 -0.62
N ARG A 91 -4.03 12.86 -0.01
CA ARG A 91 -5.08 13.79 0.43
C ARG A 91 -5.17 13.79 1.95
#